data_AF-A0A0K8VCK0-F1
#
_entry.id   AF-A0A0K8VCK0-F1
#
_cell.length_a   1.000
_cell.length_b   1.000
_cell.length_c   1.000
_cell.angle_alpha   90.00
_cell.angle_beta   90.00
_cell.angle_gamma   90.00
#
_symmetry.space_group_name_H-M   'P 1'
#
loop_
_entity.id
_entity.type
_entity.pdbx_description
1 polymer ?
#
loop_
_entity_poly.entity_id
_entity_poly.type
_entity_poly.pdbx_seq_one_letter_code
_entity_poly.pdbx_strand_id
1 'polypeptide(L)'
;MCAELSMPLHGQPRAVMDRDELISKWEELSNYTIDLSNYRPVYAPKDLLDVLLSLKGPQKPPEDTEFVQVPNWEFSHIELPVKNLFELRLLFAELFRKEGTTNNLDLPAQCKRILDTKQAPLCQHFLKKGRTPAPFRGELWSFVLSHGSYMNGQECDHWARLRNKVLTTDHIVDKLIFKDIQLTASNDDQYFVFEDVLYQIMLCFSRDTEIANQIQFEKYPVKGRNYEGPPSGVVPFHGICMFAAPFCYLYDSSINLYFTFRAFYIRYCHRLTTINTHPQGIVSLCLLFEKLLQTHEPLLWSHFRELQIQPIRVVFKWLMRAFSGHLPPDQLLILWDLILGYDSLEVLSLFAIIILSFRKDSILQVTSLDNIEAILADLSSIKVLPLIQLALCRD
;
A
#
# COMPACT_ATOMS: atom_id res chain seq x y z
N MET A 1 -8.43 21.85 -8.01
CA MET A 1 -9.31 20.91 -8.73
C MET A 1 -10.80 21.27 -8.64
N CYS A 2 -11.53 21.13 -7.52
CA CYS A 2 -12.98 21.44 -7.53
C CYS A 2 -13.30 22.87 -7.99
N ALA A 3 -12.55 23.86 -7.47
CA ALA A 3 -12.67 25.26 -7.94
C ALA A 3 -12.24 25.45 -9.41
N GLU A 4 -11.27 24.68 -9.89
CA GLU A 4 -10.77 24.72 -11.27
C GLU A 4 -11.80 24.13 -12.25
N LEU A 5 -12.49 23.06 -11.83
CA LEU A 5 -13.49 22.35 -12.62
C LEU A 5 -14.92 22.87 -12.40
N SER A 6 -15.11 23.91 -11.57
CA SER A 6 -16.42 24.41 -11.15
C SER A 6 -17.36 23.30 -10.63
N MET A 7 -16.78 22.32 -9.94
CA MET A 7 -17.51 21.16 -9.40
C MET A 7 -17.76 21.35 -7.89
N PRO A 8 -18.94 20.98 -7.40
CA PRO A 8 -19.22 21.01 -5.97
C PRO A 8 -18.35 19.97 -5.27
N LEU A 9 -17.78 20.38 -4.14
CA LEU A 9 -16.94 19.51 -3.32
C LEU A 9 -17.80 18.51 -2.53
N HIS A 10 -18.99 18.93 -2.09
CA HIS A 10 -19.99 18.06 -1.48
C HIS A 10 -20.82 17.32 -2.51
N GLY A 11 -21.25 16.11 -2.14
CA GLY A 11 -22.11 15.29 -2.96
C GLY A 11 -23.42 15.97 -3.32
N GLN A 12 -23.79 15.90 -4.59
CA GLN A 12 -25.07 16.39 -5.10
C GLN A 12 -26.03 15.23 -5.34
N PRO A 13 -27.35 15.43 -5.26
CA PRO A 13 -28.31 14.44 -5.73
C PRO A 13 -28.01 14.04 -7.17
N ARG A 14 -27.83 12.74 -7.43
CA ARG A 14 -27.59 12.22 -8.78
C ARG A 14 -28.85 12.38 -9.64
N ALA A 15 -28.68 12.78 -10.90
CA ALA A 15 -29.79 12.86 -11.84
C ALA A 15 -30.45 11.48 -12.03
N VAL A 16 -31.77 11.44 -12.20
CA VAL A 16 -32.53 10.17 -12.28
C VAL A 16 -32.04 9.28 -13.41
N MET A 17 -31.82 9.84 -14.60
CA MET A 17 -31.30 9.08 -15.76
C MET A 17 -29.93 8.47 -15.47
N ASP A 18 -29.04 9.24 -14.84
CA ASP A 18 -27.69 8.80 -14.50
C ASP A 18 -27.70 7.69 -13.44
N ARG A 19 -28.58 7.83 -12.43
CA ARG A 19 -28.80 6.80 -11.42
C ARG A 19 -29.33 5.51 -12.05
N ASP A 20 -30.32 5.59 -12.94
CA ASP A 20 -30.94 4.42 -13.54
C ASP A 20 -29.95 3.69 -14.48
N GLU A 21 -29.11 4.44 -15.20
CA GLU A 21 -28.00 3.87 -15.97
C GLU A 21 -26.99 3.16 -15.05
N LEU A 22 -26.57 3.80 -13.96
CA LEU A 22 -25.62 3.23 -13.00
C LEU A 22 -26.18 1.96 -12.31
N ILE A 23 -27.48 1.91 -12.03
CA ILE A 23 -28.15 0.70 -11.54
C ILE A 23 -28.06 -0.42 -12.58
N SER A 24 -28.38 -0.12 -13.84
CA SER A 24 -28.38 -1.12 -14.91
C SER A 24 -27.00 -1.69 -15.22
N LYS A 25 -25.95 -0.89 -15.03
CA LYS A 25 -24.55 -1.23 -15.33
C LYS A 25 -23.72 -1.56 -14.09
N TRP A 26 -24.34 -1.76 -12.92
CA TRP A 26 -23.59 -1.89 -11.67
C TRP A 26 -22.58 -3.06 -11.66
N GLU A 27 -22.88 -4.16 -12.36
CA GLU A 27 -21.97 -5.31 -12.50
C GLU A 27 -20.97 -5.16 -13.65
N GLU A 28 -21.15 -4.16 -14.52
CA GLU A 28 -20.34 -3.89 -15.73
C GLU A 28 -20.06 -2.38 -15.83
N LEU A 29 -19.51 -1.80 -14.76
CA LEU A 29 -19.25 -0.36 -14.65
C LEU A 29 -18.18 0.14 -15.64
N SER A 30 -17.35 -0.73 -16.19
CA SER A 30 -16.49 -0.47 -17.35
C SER A 30 -17.27 0.03 -18.57
N ASN A 31 -18.53 -0.39 -18.72
CA ASN A 31 -19.44 0.05 -19.79
C ASN A 31 -20.16 1.38 -19.47
N TYR A 32 -19.96 1.97 -18.29
CA TYR A 32 -20.58 3.23 -17.88
C TYR A 32 -19.79 4.43 -18.41
N THR A 33 -20.45 5.22 -19.26
CA THR A 33 -19.78 6.27 -20.04
C THR A 33 -19.65 7.55 -19.24
N ILE A 34 -18.42 8.01 -19.06
CA ILE A 34 -18.13 9.25 -18.34
C ILE A 34 -17.07 10.05 -19.09
N ASP A 35 -17.28 11.36 -19.25
CA ASP A 35 -16.21 12.26 -19.70
C ASP A 35 -15.22 12.52 -18.56
N LEU A 36 -14.00 12.02 -18.74
CA LEU A 36 -12.89 12.12 -17.79
C LEU A 36 -11.73 12.97 -18.33
N SER A 37 -11.93 13.68 -19.44
CA SER A 37 -10.88 14.45 -20.13
C SER A 37 -10.23 15.52 -19.24
N ASN A 38 -11.03 16.20 -18.42
CA ASN A 38 -10.59 17.26 -17.52
C ASN A 38 -10.16 16.75 -16.13
N TYR A 39 -10.20 15.44 -15.89
CA TYR A 39 -9.88 14.85 -14.60
C TYR A 39 -8.46 14.28 -14.58
N ARG A 40 -7.71 14.62 -13.54
CA ARG A 40 -6.38 14.11 -13.24
C ARG A 40 -6.31 13.65 -11.77
N PRO A 41 -5.37 12.77 -11.40
CA PRO A 41 -5.14 12.46 -10.00
C PRO A 41 -4.91 13.73 -9.17
N VAL A 42 -5.35 13.74 -7.91
CA VAL A 42 -5.16 14.88 -7.00
C VAL A 42 -3.68 15.09 -6.68
N TYR A 43 -2.98 13.99 -6.46
CA TYR A 43 -1.54 13.90 -6.34
C TYR A 43 -1.07 12.51 -6.76
N ALA A 44 0.22 12.38 -7.07
CA ALA A 44 0.91 11.15 -7.41
C ALA A 44 2.05 10.88 -6.40
N PRO A 45 2.69 9.70 -6.45
CA PRO A 45 3.80 9.40 -5.54
C PRO A 45 4.93 10.42 -5.56
N LYS A 46 5.23 11.02 -6.71
CA LYS A 46 6.26 12.06 -6.82
C LYS A 46 5.92 13.29 -5.97
N ASP A 47 4.66 13.73 -5.99
CA ASP A 47 4.22 14.91 -5.24
C ASP A 47 4.32 14.68 -3.74
N LEU A 48 3.90 13.50 -3.26
CA LEU A 48 4.05 13.14 -1.84
C LEU A 48 5.53 13.08 -1.45
N LEU A 49 6.38 12.47 -2.27
CA LEU A 49 7.82 12.41 -2.02
C LEU A 49 8.42 13.82 -1.93
N ASP A 50 8.11 14.71 -2.86
CA ASP A 50 8.64 16.07 -2.82
C ASP A 50 8.21 16.82 -1.54
N VAL A 51 6.98 16.57 -1.03
CA VAL A 51 6.57 17.06 0.30
C VAL A 51 7.41 16.43 1.42
N LEU A 52 7.64 15.11 1.41
CA LEU A 52 8.46 14.43 2.41
C LEU A 52 9.89 14.97 2.47
N LEU A 53 10.48 15.26 1.31
CA LEU A 53 11.82 15.84 1.18
C LEU A 53 11.89 17.29 1.66
N SER A 54 10.77 18.01 1.66
CA SER A 54 10.67 19.38 2.17
C SER A 54 10.51 19.46 3.70
N LEU A 55 10.23 18.33 4.36
CA LEU A 55 10.08 18.28 5.81
C LEU A 55 11.37 18.75 6.48
N LYS A 56 11.24 19.55 7.55
CA LYS A 56 12.36 20.02 8.36
C LYS A 56 12.32 19.31 9.70
N GLY A 57 13.47 18.75 10.11
CA GLY A 57 13.66 18.26 11.46
C GLY A 57 13.73 19.42 12.48
N PRO A 58 13.72 19.10 13.79
CA PRO A 58 14.04 20.09 14.81
C PRO A 58 15.41 20.71 14.51
N GLN A 59 15.51 22.04 14.60
CA GLN A 59 16.78 22.73 14.31
C GLN A 59 17.86 22.26 15.28
N LYS A 60 18.88 21.57 14.77
CA LYS A 60 20.14 21.40 15.52
C LYS A 60 20.85 22.75 15.58
N PRO A 61 21.47 23.11 16.72
CA PRO A 61 22.40 24.25 16.73
C PRO A 61 23.48 24.01 15.66
N PRO A 62 24.00 25.07 15.02
CA PRO A 62 25.03 24.92 14.00
C PRO A 62 26.24 24.20 14.61
N GLU A 63 26.48 22.96 14.18
CA GLU A 63 27.73 22.28 14.48
C GLU A 63 28.80 22.88 13.57
N ASP A 64 29.90 23.35 14.17
CA ASP A 64 31.11 23.82 13.48
C ASP A 64 31.79 22.64 12.73
N THR A 65 31.16 22.14 11.67
CA THR A 65 31.71 21.08 10.82
C THR A 65 31.86 21.59 9.40
N GLU A 66 32.92 22.35 9.17
CA GLU A 66 33.35 22.88 7.87
C GLU A 66 33.69 21.79 6.80
N PHE A 67 33.56 20.49 7.09
CA PHE A 67 34.21 19.45 6.26
C PHE A 67 33.34 18.32 5.72
N VAL A 68 32.02 18.29 5.96
CA VAL A 68 31.14 17.32 5.28
C VAL A 68 29.88 18.03 4.78
N GLN A 69 29.85 18.38 3.49
CA GLN A 69 28.60 18.73 2.82
C GLN A 69 27.72 17.47 2.76
N VAL A 70 26.90 17.28 3.81
CA VAL A 70 25.80 16.33 3.77
C VAL A 70 24.82 16.85 2.72
N PRO A 71 24.49 16.08 1.67
CA PRO A 71 23.54 16.53 0.67
C PRO A 71 22.20 16.89 1.32
N ASN A 72 21.64 18.03 0.96
CA ASN A 72 20.37 18.57 1.51
C ASN A 72 19.13 17.70 1.25
N TRP A 73 19.29 16.52 0.64
CA TRP A 73 18.20 15.61 0.25
C TRP A 73 18.10 14.36 1.14
N GLU A 74 19.04 14.08 2.04
CA GLU A 74 18.93 12.92 2.93
C GLU A 74 17.79 13.08 3.94
N PHE A 75 17.13 12.00 4.37
CA PHE A 75 16.18 12.01 5.50
C PHE A 75 16.89 12.03 6.87
N SER A 76 18.22 12.10 6.90
CA SER A 76 19.05 12.03 8.12
C SER A 76 18.80 13.18 9.10
N HIS A 77 18.21 14.30 8.64
CA HIS A 77 17.74 15.39 9.48
C HIS A 77 16.47 15.08 10.27
N ILE A 78 15.75 14.00 9.95
CA ILE A 78 14.56 13.56 10.66
C ILE A 78 14.94 12.60 11.79
N GLU A 79 14.72 13.03 13.03
CA GLU A 79 15.01 12.24 14.23
C GLU A 79 13.81 11.36 14.63
N LEU A 80 13.54 10.32 13.84
CA LEU A 80 12.55 9.28 14.18
C LEU A 80 13.26 7.96 14.53
N PRO A 81 12.78 7.23 15.56
CA PRO A 81 13.30 5.91 15.89
C PRO A 81 12.88 4.92 14.80
N VAL A 82 13.88 4.30 14.18
CA VAL A 82 13.70 3.23 13.18
C VAL A 82 14.64 2.10 13.50
N LYS A 83 14.21 0.87 13.20
CA LYS A 83 15.00 -0.34 13.48
C LYS A 83 16.30 -0.37 12.66
N ASN A 84 17.34 -0.96 13.20
CA ASN A 84 18.49 -1.41 12.42
C ASN A 84 18.28 -2.84 11.88
N LEU A 85 19.23 -3.35 11.09
CA LEU A 85 19.11 -4.70 10.52
C LEU A 85 19.07 -5.80 11.59
N PHE A 86 19.79 -5.64 12.71
CA PHE A 86 19.75 -6.61 13.81
C PHE A 86 18.35 -6.71 14.42
N GLU A 87 17.71 -5.59 14.69
CA GLU A 87 16.33 -5.56 15.20
C GLU A 87 15.33 -6.13 14.19
N LEU A 88 15.53 -5.90 12.88
CA LEU A 88 14.73 -6.52 11.83
C LEU A 88 14.95 -8.04 11.76
N ARG A 89 16.19 -8.52 11.91
CA ARG A 89 16.49 -9.96 11.99
C ARG A 89 15.78 -10.60 13.19
N LEU A 90 15.71 -9.92 14.34
CA LEU A 90 14.94 -10.37 15.50
C LEU A 90 13.44 -10.39 15.22
N LEU A 91 12.90 -9.33 14.62
CA LEU A 91 11.47 -9.23 14.27
C LEU A 91 11.06 -10.38 13.33
N PHE A 92 11.86 -10.67 12.31
CA PHE A 92 11.56 -11.68 11.29
C PHE A 92 12.24 -13.04 11.54
N ALA A 93 12.74 -13.30 12.76
CA ALA A 93 13.54 -14.49 13.09
C ALA A 93 12.82 -15.82 12.81
N GLU A 94 11.48 -15.84 12.84
CA GLU A 94 10.70 -17.04 12.56
C GLU A 94 10.78 -17.49 11.09
N LEU A 95 11.13 -16.60 10.15
CA LEU A 95 11.30 -16.94 8.73
C LEU A 95 12.41 -17.97 8.48
N PHE A 96 13.34 -18.11 9.42
CA PHE A 96 14.51 -18.99 9.29
C PHE A 96 14.39 -20.30 10.03
N ARG A 97 13.40 -20.45 10.91
CA ARG A 97 13.26 -21.70 11.65
C ARG A 97 12.98 -22.77 10.61
N LYS A 98 13.99 -23.62 10.36
CA LYS A 98 13.80 -24.88 9.66
C LYS A 98 12.77 -25.62 10.50
N GLU A 99 11.52 -25.66 10.03
CA GLU A 99 10.55 -26.59 10.60
C GLU A 99 11.23 -27.96 10.53
N GLY A 100 11.46 -28.55 11.71
CA GLY A 100 12.18 -29.82 11.81
C GLY A 100 11.60 -30.80 10.80
N THR A 101 12.47 -31.70 10.32
CA THR A 101 12.26 -32.76 9.32
C THR A 101 11.07 -33.71 9.59
N THR A 102 10.18 -33.38 10.52
CA THR A 102 9.03 -34.16 10.98
C THR A 102 7.66 -33.54 10.66
N ASN A 103 7.54 -32.37 10.00
CA ASN A 103 6.23 -31.77 9.69
C ASN A 103 6.14 -31.17 8.26
N ASN A 104 6.44 -31.97 7.23
CA ASN A 104 5.68 -31.84 5.96
C ASN A 104 4.23 -32.31 6.17
N LEU A 105 3.56 -31.76 7.19
CA LEU A 105 2.12 -31.84 7.31
C LEU A 105 1.56 -31.14 6.08
N ASP A 106 0.53 -31.76 5.48
CA ASP A 106 -0.29 -31.15 4.45
C ASP A 106 -0.69 -29.72 4.90
N LEU A 107 -0.04 -28.69 4.32
CA LEU A 107 -0.27 -27.27 4.66
C LEU A 107 -1.77 -26.94 4.61
N PRO A 108 -2.53 -27.35 3.58
CA PRO A 108 -3.99 -27.34 3.58
C PRO A 108 -4.64 -27.87 4.86
N ALA A 109 -4.28 -29.08 5.32
CA ALA A 109 -4.83 -29.64 6.55
C ALA A 109 -4.43 -28.82 7.80
N GLN A 110 -3.24 -28.22 7.82
CA GLN A 110 -2.85 -27.30 8.89
C GLN A 110 -3.71 -26.03 8.88
N CYS A 111 -3.90 -25.40 7.71
CA CYS A 111 -4.76 -24.22 7.56
C CYS A 111 -6.18 -24.51 8.04
N LYS A 112 -6.75 -25.64 7.60
CA LYS A 112 -8.10 -26.05 8.00
C LYS A 112 -8.24 -26.17 9.52
N ARG A 113 -7.32 -26.88 10.18
CA ARG A 113 -7.32 -27.00 11.65
C ARG A 113 -7.22 -25.66 12.36
N ILE A 114 -6.42 -24.72 11.83
CA ILE A 114 -6.27 -23.38 12.39
C ILE A 114 -7.58 -22.60 12.24
N LEU A 115 -8.19 -22.62 11.06
CA LEU A 115 -9.46 -21.95 10.78
C LEU A 115 -10.61 -22.52 11.64
N ASP A 116 -10.62 -23.84 11.88
CA ASP A 116 -11.59 -24.49 12.77
C ASP A 116 -11.51 -23.96 14.22
N THR A 117 -10.35 -23.47 14.67
CA THR A 117 -10.23 -22.86 16.01
C THR A 117 -10.91 -21.51 16.12
N LYS A 118 -11.11 -20.80 14.98
CA LYS A 118 -11.64 -19.43 14.91
C LYS A 118 -10.86 -18.41 15.76
N GLN A 119 -9.55 -18.64 15.94
CA GLN A 119 -8.68 -17.75 16.71
C GLN A 119 -7.78 -16.92 15.79
N ALA A 120 -8.03 -15.61 15.72
CA ALA A 120 -7.24 -14.66 14.94
C ALA A 120 -5.71 -14.74 15.21
N PRO A 121 -5.23 -14.90 16.47
CA PRO A 121 -3.79 -15.02 16.72
C PRO A 121 -3.14 -16.24 16.08
N LEU A 122 -3.86 -17.37 15.97
CA LEU A 122 -3.34 -18.58 15.33
C LEU A 122 -3.26 -18.40 13.81
N CYS A 123 -4.28 -17.77 13.20
CA CYS A 123 -4.24 -17.39 11.79
C CYS A 123 -3.07 -16.44 11.50
N GLN A 124 -2.89 -15.41 12.34
CA GLN A 124 -1.79 -14.45 12.21
C GLN A 124 -0.42 -15.13 12.31
N HIS A 125 -0.24 -16.00 13.31
CA HIS A 125 1.00 -16.74 13.47
C HIS A 125 1.32 -17.62 12.25
N PHE A 126 0.31 -18.23 11.62
CA PHE A 126 0.51 -19.01 10.40
C PHE A 126 0.99 -18.15 9.22
N LEU A 127 0.43 -16.95 9.05
CA LEU A 127 0.80 -16.02 7.96
C LEU A 127 2.28 -15.60 8.02
N LYS A 128 2.90 -15.59 9.21
CA LYS A 128 4.35 -15.31 9.37
C LYS A 128 5.24 -16.19 8.50
N LYS A 129 4.77 -17.38 8.10
CA LYS A 129 5.53 -18.31 7.24
C LYS A 129 5.69 -17.81 5.80
N GLY A 130 4.83 -16.90 5.32
CA GLY A 130 4.80 -16.44 3.93
C GLY A 130 4.52 -17.55 2.91
N ARG A 131 3.93 -18.67 3.34
CA ARG A 131 3.67 -19.89 2.53
C ARG A 131 2.20 -20.30 2.58
N THR A 132 1.31 -19.32 2.55
CA THR A 132 -0.13 -19.58 2.64
C THR A 132 -0.64 -20.22 1.36
N PRO A 133 -1.29 -21.40 1.40
CA PRO A 133 -1.91 -21.95 0.20
C PRO A 133 -3.06 -21.07 -0.27
N ALA A 134 -3.16 -20.84 -1.58
CA ALA A 134 -4.08 -19.87 -2.17
C ALA A 134 -5.55 -20.02 -1.71
N PRO A 135 -6.14 -21.23 -1.64
CA PRO A 135 -7.55 -21.40 -1.25
C PRO A 135 -7.87 -20.95 0.19
N PHE A 136 -6.88 -20.90 1.08
CA PHE A 136 -7.08 -20.55 2.50
C PHE A 136 -6.66 -19.12 2.82
N ARG A 137 -6.00 -18.42 1.89
CA ARG A 137 -5.40 -17.10 2.16
C ARG A 137 -6.46 -16.06 2.53
N GLY A 138 -7.52 -15.93 1.73
CA GLY A 138 -8.62 -15.00 2.00
C GLY A 138 -9.24 -15.25 3.39
N GLU A 139 -9.54 -16.50 3.72
CA GLU A 139 -10.13 -16.84 5.01
C GLU A 139 -9.18 -16.55 6.20
N LEU A 140 -7.88 -16.82 6.05
CA LEU A 140 -6.91 -16.47 7.09
C LEU A 140 -6.80 -14.96 7.28
N TRP A 141 -6.76 -14.18 6.19
CA TRP A 141 -6.71 -12.72 6.24
C TRP A 141 -7.97 -12.14 6.88
N SER A 142 -9.14 -12.68 6.52
CA SER A 142 -10.42 -12.40 7.15
C SER A 142 -10.35 -12.52 8.67
N PHE A 143 -9.87 -13.64 9.20
CA PHE A 143 -9.76 -13.84 10.64
C PHE A 143 -8.80 -12.84 11.30
N VAL A 144 -7.68 -12.51 10.66
CA VAL A 144 -6.69 -11.56 11.20
C VAL A 144 -7.19 -10.11 11.19
N LEU A 145 -7.97 -9.73 10.18
CA LEU A 145 -8.39 -8.34 9.95
C LEU A 145 -9.77 -8.02 10.53
N SER A 146 -10.71 -8.94 10.45
CA SER A 146 -12.12 -8.73 10.79
C SER A 146 -12.69 -9.80 11.72
N HIS A 147 -11.86 -10.68 12.29
CA HIS A 147 -12.29 -11.80 13.14
C HIS A 147 -13.25 -12.78 12.43
N GLY A 148 -13.20 -12.88 11.10
CA GLY A 148 -14.08 -13.79 10.36
C GLY A 148 -15.51 -13.28 10.22
N SER A 149 -15.76 -11.99 10.49
CA SER A 149 -17.11 -11.45 10.68
C SER A 149 -17.92 -11.23 9.40
N TYR A 150 -17.38 -11.52 8.20
CA TYR A 150 -18.04 -11.21 6.92
C TYR A 150 -19.37 -11.94 6.67
N MET A 151 -19.80 -12.81 7.57
CA MET A 151 -21.03 -13.61 7.45
C MET A 151 -22.17 -13.13 8.36
N ASN A 152 -22.06 -11.94 8.95
CA ASN A 152 -23.16 -11.36 9.72
C ASN A 152 -24.02 -10.49 8.78
N GLY A 153 -25.34 -10.51 8.94
CA GLY A 153 -26.24 -9.74 8.04
C GLY A 153 -25.99 -8.22 8.04
N GLN A 154 -25.29 -7.71 9.07
CA GLN A 154 -24.99 -6.29 9.24
C GLN A 154 -24.05 -5.74 8.15
N GLU A 155 -23.07 -6.53 7.71
CA GLU A 155 -22.12 -6.18 6.65
C GLU A 155 -22.84 -6.06 5.31
N CYS A 156 -23.78 -6.97 5.02
CA CYS A 156 -24.61 -6.90 3.83
C CYS A 156 -25.46 -5.62 3.81
N ASP A 157 -26.09 -5.28 4.93
CA ASP A 157 -26.87 -4.05 5.08
C ASP A 157 -25.98 -2.80 4.96
N HIS A 158 -24.77 -2.81 5.54
CA HIS A 158 -23.82 -1.73 5.41
C HIS A 158 -23.37 -1.54 3.95
N TRP A 159 -22.99 -2.62 3.27
CA TRP A 159 -22.65 -2.60 1.84
C TRP A 159 -23.79 -2.06 0.98
N ALA A 160 -25.02 -2.53 1.21
CA ALA A 160 -26.21 -2.06 0.49
C ALA A 160 -26.43 -0.55 0.71
N ARG A 161 -26.22 -0.05 1.94
CA ARG A 161 -26.27 1.40 2.23
C ARG A 161 -25.19 2.18 1.50
N LEU A 162 -23.95 1.69 1.44
CA LEU A 162 -22.88 2.34 0.69
C LEU A 162 -23.18 2.39 -0.81
N ARG A 163 -23.58 1.26 -1.40
CA ARG A 163 -24.04 1.18 -2.79
C ARG A 163 -25.15 2.20 -3.05
N ASN A 164 -26.17 2.24 -2.19
CA ASN A 164 -27.25 3.21 -2.35
C ASN A 164 -26.75 4.66 -2.32
N LYS A 165 -25.80 5.01 -1.44
CA LYS A 165 -25.18 6.36 -1.45
C LYS A 165 -24.44 6.67 -2.75
N VAL A 166 -23.77 5.69 -3.37
CA VAL A 166 -23.14 5.86 -4.69
C VAL A 166 -24.20 6.14 -5.76
N LEU A 167 -25.29 5.38 -5.75
CA LEU A 167 -26.39 5.52 -6.70
C LEU A 167 -27.14 6.86 -6.53
N THR A 168 -27.37 7.33 -5.30
CA THR A 168 -28.16 8.54 -5.07
C THR A 168 -27.36 9.84 -5.06
N THR A 169 -26.05 9.77 -4.86
CA THR A 169 -25.22 10.96 -4.64
C THR A 169 -24.01 10.96 -5.56
N ASP A 170 -23.96 11.94 -6.45
CA ASP A 170 -22.83 12.21 -7.34
C ASP A 170 -21.76 13.01 -6.60
N HIS A 171 -20.53 12.51 -6.62
CA HIS A 171 -19.38 13.21 -6.07
C HIS A 171 -18.26 13.27 -7.12
N ILE A 172 -17.46 14.34 -7.06
CA ILE A 172 -16.25 14.46 -7.88
C ILE A 172 -15.30 13.26 -7.71
N VAL A 173 -15.27 12.63 -6.53
CA VAL A 173 -14.43 11.45 -6.26
C VAL A 173 -14.79 10.26 -7.14
N ASP A 174 -16.03 10.15 -7.63
CA ASP A 174 -16.42 9.08 -8.54
C ASP A 174 -15.59 9.17 -9.82
N LYS A 175 -15.55 10.37 -10.41
CA LYS A 175 -14.77 10.65 -11.62
C LYS A 175 -13.28 10.42 -11.40
N LEU A 176 -12.76 10.73 -10.21
CA LEU A 176 -11.36 10.46 -9.84
C LEU A 176 -11.08 8.96 -9.71
N ILE A 177 -11.99 8.18 -9.14
CA ILE A 177 -11.88 6.71 -9.06
C ILE A 177 -11.94 6.10 -10.46
N PHE A 178 -12.90 6.54 -11.29
CA PHE A 178 -13.03 6.11 -12.67
C PHE A 178 -11.73 6.34 -13.45
N LYS A 179 -11.18 7.55 -13.31
CA LYS A 179 -9.92 7.93 -13.94
C LYS A 179 -8.73 7.13 -13.39
N ASP A 180 -8.66 6.88 -12.08
CA ASP A 180 -7.55 6.15 -11.48
C ASP A 180 -7.46 4.72 -11.98
N ILE A 181 -8.58 4.00 -11.98
CA ILE A 181 -8.65 2.61 -12.44
C ILE A 181 -8.28 2.53 -13.94
N GLN A 182 -8.82 3.42 -14.77
CA GLN A 182 -8.46 3.50 -16.20
C GLN A 182 -6.98 3.76 -16.45
N LEU A 183 -6.31 4.52 -15.57
CA LEU A 183 -4.89 4.82 -15.71
C LEU A 183 -3.99 3.73 -15.11
N THR A 184 -4.54 2.82 -14.30
CA THR A 184 -3.76 1.84 -13.54
C THR A 184 -4.24 0.43 -13.82
N ALA A 185 -5.19 -0.11 -13.04
CA ALA A 185 -5.63 -1.49 -13.13
C ALA A 185 -6.08 -1.90 -14.55
N SER A 186 -6.78 -1.03 -15.28
CA SER A 186 -7.24 -1.34 -16.65
C SER A 186 -6.10 -1.42 -17.68
N ASN A 187 -4.95 -0.78 -17.41
CA ASN A 187 -3.75 -0.83 -18.25
C ASN A 187 -2.70 -1.82 -17.70
N ASP A 188 -3.06 -2.64 -16.71
CA ASP A 188 -2.15 -3.59 -16.07
C ASP A 188 -2.51 -5.01 -16.51
N ASP A 189 -1.55 -5.72 -17.09
CA ASP A 189 -1.72 -7.08 -17.61
C ASP A 189 -2.19 -8.09 -16.55
N GLN A 190 -2.02 -7.77 -15.26
CA GLN A 190 -2.39 -8.63 -14.14
C GLN A 190 -3.73 -8.26 -13.51
N TYR A 191 -4.26 -7.05 -13.73
CA TYR A 191 -5.45 -6.56 -13.03
C TYR A 191 -6.57 -6.08 -13.94
N PHE A 192 -6.36 -5.99 -15.26
CA PHE A 192 -7.37 -5.48 -16.20
C PHE A 192 -8.73 -6.20 -16.12
N VAL A 193 -8.72 -7.49 -15.78
CA VAL A 193 -9.94 -8.32 -15.64
C VAL A 193 -10.81 -7.97 -14.44
N PHE A 194 -10.32 -7.14 -13.50
CA PHE A 194 -11.03 -6.81 -12.25
C PHE A 194 -11.59 -5.39 -12.22
N GLU A 195 -11.58 -4.68 -13.36
CA GLU A 195 -12.01 -3.28 -13.46
C GLU A 195 -13.39 -3.02 -12.84
N ASP A 196 -14.40 -3.82 -13.20
CA ASP A 196 -15.78 -3.66 -12.70
C ASP A 196 -15.87 -3.83 -11.18
N VAL A 197 -15.23 -4.87 -10.65
CA VAL A 197 -15.18 -5.12 -9.20
C VAL A 197 -14.46 -3.96 -8.51
N LEU A 198 -13.35 -3.47 -9.06
CA LEU A 198 -12.62 -2.34 -8.48
C LEU A 198 -13.46 -1.06 -8.44
N TYR A 199 -14.28 -0.79 -9.46
CA TYR A 199 -15.23 0.31 -9.41
C TYR A 199 -16.21 0.17 -8.25
N GLN A 200 -16.85 -0.99 -8.10
CA GLN A 200 -17.79 -1.24 -7.01
C GLN A 200 -17.14 -1.01 -5.64
N ILE A 201 -15.95 -1.58 -5.44
CA ILE A 201 -15.20 -1.52 -4.18
C ILE A 201 -14.78 -0.09 -3.86
N MET A 202 -14.14 0.60 -4.80
CA MET A 202 -13.58 1.93 -4.56
C MET A 202 -14.66 3.01 -4.45
N LEU A 203 -15.75 2.91 -5.21
CA LEU A 203 -16.90 3.82 -5.07
C LEU A 203 -17.53 3.66 -3.69
N CYS A 204 -17.80 2.43 -3.23
CA CYS A 204 -18.33 2.19 -1.89
C CYS A 204 -17.35 2.64 -0.81
N PHE A 205 -16.05 2.36 -0.99
CA PHE A 205 -14.99 2.81 -0.08
C PHE A 205 -15.00 4.33 0.10
N SER A 206 -15.17 5.11 -0.97
CA SER A 206 -15.22 6.58 -0.87
C SER A 206 -16.40 7.11 -0.05
N ARG A 207 -17.49 6.32 0.08
CA ARG A 207 -18.72 6.71 0.80
C ARG A 207 -18.74 6.28 2.26
N ASP A 208 -17.81 5.44 2.69
CA ASP A 208 -17.83 4.87 4.02
C ASP A 208 -17.21 5.80 5.07
N THR A 209 -18.08 6.52 5.75
CA THR A 209 -17.75 7.45 6.84
C THR A 209 -17.12 6.78 8.06
N GLU A 210 -17.27 5.46 8.24
CA GLU A 210 -16.65 4.77 9.36
C GLU A 210 -15.12 4.69 9.22
N ILE A 211 -14.59 4.72 8.00
CA ILE A 211 -13.13 4.75 7.75
C ILE A 211 -12.49 5.97 8.44
N ALA A 212 -13.08 7.16 8.23
CA ALA A 212 -12.59 8.41 8.83
C ALA A 212 -12.62 8.38 10.37
N ASN A 213 -13.55 7.62 10.95
CA ASN A 213 -13.68 7.50 12.40
C ASN A 213 -12.63 6.57 13.02
N GLN A 214 -12.15 5.59 12.25
CA GLN A 214 -11.18 4.59 12.70
C GLN A 214 -9.73 5.03 12.47
N ILE A 215 -9.49 5.88 11.47
CA ILE A 215 -8.17 6.46 11.23
C ILE A 215 -8.03 7.72 12.09
N GLN A 216 -7.18 7.65 13.13
CA GLN A 216 -6.80 8.81 13.91
C GLN A 216 -5.88 9.70 13.09
N PHE A 217 -6.44 10.55 12.24
CA PHE A 217 -5.67 11.64 11.64
C PHE A 217 -5.28 12.60 12.76
N GLU A 218 -3.98 12.86 12.94
CA GLU A 218 -3.52 13.95 13.78
C GLU A 218 -4.19 15.24 13.28
N LYS A 219 -5.08 15.80 14.09
CA LYS A 219 -5.76 17.06 13.79
C LYS A 219 -4.75 18.18 13.99
N TYR A 220 -3.86 18.37 13.03
CA TYR A 220 -3.09 19.61 12.97
C TYR A 220 -4.09 20.74 12.73
N PRO A 221 -4.09 21.80 13.55
CA PRO A 221 -4.95 22.95 13.33
C PRO A 221 -4.46 23.69 12.10
N VAL A 222 -4.85 23.22 10.92
CA VAL A 222 -4.81 24.02 9.71
C VAL A 222 -5.85 25.12 9.95
N LYS A 223 -5.38 26.30 10.36
CA LYS A 223 -6.24 27.45 10.61
C LYS A 223 -7.17 27.66 9.41
N GLY A 224 -8.47 27.44 9.63
CA GLY A 224 -9.52 28.06 8.82
C GLY A 224 -10.21 27.24 7.73
N ARG A 225 -10.01 25.93 7.60
CA ARG A 225 -10.87 25.11 6.71
C ARG A 225 -11.15 23.74 7.31
N ASN A 226 -12.43 23.42 7.48
CA ASN A 226 -12.86 22.04 7.70
C ASN A 226 -12.45 21.23 6.46
N TYR A 227 -11.88 20.05 6.65
CA TYR A 227 -11.60 19.14 5.54
C TYR A 227 -12.94 18.66 4.96
N GLU A 228 -13.21 19.03 3.71
CA GLU A 228 -14.45 18.71 2.99
C GLU A 228 -14.18 17.66 1.89
N GLY A 229 -13.34 16.66 2.15
CA GLY A 229 -13.03 15.62 1.17
C GLY A 229 -14.12 14.53 1.05
N PRO A 230 -13.81 13.39 0.40
CA PRO A 230 -14.74 12.26 0.31
C PRO A 230 -15.25 11.84 1.70
N PRO A 231 -16.48 11.32 1.81
CA PRO A 231 -17.04 10.87 3.09
C PRO A 231 -16.13 9.94 3.89
N SER A 232 -15.28 9.13 3.23
CA SER A 232 -14.32 8.25 3.87
C SER A 232 -13.13 8.94 4.55
N GLY A 233 -12.94 10.24 4.34
CA GLY A 233 -11.77 10.98 4.82
C GLY A 233 -10.50 10.74 3.99
N VAL A 234 -10.56 9.88 2.97
CA VAL A 234 -9.39 9.50 2.17
C VAL A 234 -9.31 10.36 0.92
N VAL A 235 -8.22 11.12 0.77
CA VAL A 235 -7.93 11.88 -0.45
C VAL A 235 -7.52 10.90 -1.56
N PRO A 236 -8.22 10.85 -2.70
CA PRO A 236 -7.84 10.02 -3.84
C PRO A 236 -6.48 10.44 -4.41
N PHE A 237 -5.68 9.48 -4.82
CA PHE A 237 -4.37 9.71 -5.43
C PHE A 237 -4.12 8.70 -6.53
N HIS A 238 -3.09 8.93 -7.34
CA HIS A 238 -2.76 8.03 -8.44
C HIS A 238 -2.29 6.65 -7.95
N GLY A 239 -3.07 5.62 -8.24
CA GLY A 239 -2.84 4.22 -7.87
C GLY A 239 -3.46 3.82 -6.54
N ILE A 240 -4.46 4.55 -6.02
CA ILE A 240 -5.14 4.16 -4.80
C ILE A 240 -5.91 2.84 -4.96
N CYS A 241 -6.49 2.59 -6.15
CA CYS A 241 -7.20 1.33 -6.39
C CYS A 241 -6.26 0.11 -6.36
N MET A 242 -4.95 0.31 -6.55
CA MET A 242 -3.97 -0.78 -6.50
C MET A 242 -3.84 -1.37 -5.09
N PHE A 243 -4.31 -0.70 -4.03
CA PHE A 243 -4.42 -1.35 -2.73
C PHE A 243 -5.55 -2.40 -2.68
N ALA A 244 -6.60 -2.25 -3.49
CA ALA A 244 -7.72 -3.18 -3.55
C ALA A 244 -7.50 -4.31 -4.58
N ALA A 245 -6.81 -4.03 -5.68
CA ALA A 245 -6.63 -4.96 -6.81
C ALA A 245 -6.14 -6.38 -6.41
N PRO A 246 -5.17 -6.55 -5.51
CA PRO A 246 -4.72 -7.90 -5.12
C PRO A 246 -5.78 -8.72 -4.37
N PHE A 247 -6.76 -8.05 -3.73
CA PHE A 247 -7.85 -8.73 -3.04
C PHE A 247 -8.83 -9.40 -4.01
N CYS A 248 -8.88 -8.97 -5.28
CA CYS A 248 -9.70 -9.61 -6.32
C CYS A 248 -9.25 -11.05 -6.59
N TYR A 249 -7.99 -11.40 -6.34
CA TYR A 249 -7.50 -12.78 -6.41
C TYR A 249 -7.88 -13.65 -5.20
N LEU A 250 -8.41 -13.05 -4.12
CA LEU A 250 -8.72 -13.74 -2.87
C LEU A 250 -10.22 -14.00 -2.69
N TYR A 251 -11.09 -13.23 -3.37
CA TYR A 251 -12.51 -13.21 -3.10
C TYR A 251 -13.33 -13.06 -4.37
N ASP A 252 -14.29 -13.96 -4.55
CA ASP A 252 -15.33 -13.83 -5.58
C ASP A 252 -16.45 -12.86 -5.17
N SER A 253 -16.66 -12.68 -3.86
CA SER A 253 -17.70 -11.79 -3.32
C SER A 253 -17.16 -10.38 -3.09
N SER A 254 -17.77 -9.38 -3.75
CA SER A 254 -17.45 -7.96 -3.53
C SER A 254 -17.61 -7.53 -2.07
N ILE A 255 -18.53 -8.13 -1.32
CA ILE A 255 -18.76 -7.81 0.10
C ILE A 255 -17.56 -8.27 0.93
N ASN A 256 -17.15 -9.54 0.79
CA ASN A 256 -16.01 -10.08 1.53
C ASN A 256 -14.72 -9.35 1.17
N LEU A 257 -14.52 -9.08 -0.13
CA LEU A 257 -13.42 -8.28 -0.63
C LEU A 257 -13.40 -6.91 0.05
N TYR A 258 -14.53 -6.18 -0.02
CA TYR A 258 -14.65 -4.83 0.51
C TYR A 258 -14.26 -4.76 1.98
N PHE A 259 -14.85 -5.59 2.84
CA PHE A 259 -14.60 -5.52 4.27
C PHE A 259 -13.20 -6.00 4.65
N THR A 260 -12.59 -6.92 3.89
CA THR A 260 -11.18 -7.29 4.09
C THR A 260 -10.25 -6.16 3.68
N PHE A 261 -10.44 -5.61 2.48
CA PHE A 261 -9.66 -4.49 1.97
C PHE A 261 -9.77 -3.28 2.88
N ARG A 262 -10.98 -2.90 3.30
CA ARG A 262 -11.24 -1.80 4.23
C ARG A 262 -10.44 -1.96 5.52
N ALA A 263 -10.53 -3.13 6.15
CA ALA A 263 -9.80 -3.40 7.39
C ALA A 263 -8.28 -3.34 7.19
N PHE A 264 -7.78 -3.89 6.08
CA PHE A 264 -6.36 -3.81 5.72
C PHE A 264 -5.90 -2.36 5.49
N TYR A 265 -6.70 -1.54 4.79
CA TYR A 265 -6.40 -0.14 4.55
C TYR A 265 -6.32 0.67 5.85
N ILE A 266 -7.31 0.49 6.72
CA ILE A 266 -7.39 1.16 8.02
C ILE A 266 -6.25 0.74 8.93
N ARG A 267 -5.80 -0.51 8.89
CA ARG A 267 -4.67 -0.97 9.72
C ARG A 267 -3.31 -0.53 9.16
N TYR A 268 -3.15 -0.53 7.83
CA TYR A 268 -1.84 -0.41 7.19
C TYR A 268 -1.77 0.70 6.13
N CYS A 269 -2.53 0.63 5.04
CA CYS A 269 -2.29 1.44 3.84
C CYS A 269 -2.35 2.95 4.09
N HIS A 270 -3.23 3.42 4.97
CA HIS A 270 -3.33 4.85 5.28
C HIS A 270 -2.00 5.45 5.79
N ARG A 271 -1.17 4.63 6.47
CA ARG A 271 0.15 5.05 6.98
C ARG A 271 1.16 5.32 5.86
N LEU A 272 0.91 4.76 4.68
CA LEU A 272 1.75 4.90 3.49
C LEU A 272 1.44 6.18 2.69
N THR A 273 0.30 6.81 2.98
CA THR A 273 -0.24 7.96 2.23
C THR A 273 -0.47 9.19 3.11
N THR A 274 -0.16 9.10 4.40
CA THR A 274 -0.33 10.19 5.36
C THR A 274 0.98 10.47 6.06
N ILE A 275 1.32 11.76 6.16
CA ILE A 275 2.51 12.23 6.86
C ILE A 275 2.22 12.23 8.36
N ASN A 276 2.94 11.40 9.11
CA ASN A 276 2.87 11.30 10.57
C ASN A 276 4.20 10.76 11.11
N THR A 277 4.35 10.73 12.43
CA THR A 277 5.54 10.26 13.14
C THR A 277 5.46 8.79 13.55
N HIS A 278 4.47 8.04 13.06
CA HIS A 278 4.30 6.63 13.40
C HIS A 278 5.54 5.83 12.96
N PRO A 279 6.06 4.87 13.76
CA PRO A 279 7.26 4.10 13.40
C PRO A 279 7.14 3.29 12.10
N GLN A 280 5.92 2.95 11.71
CA GLN A 280 5.58 2.29 10.45
C GLN A 280 4.92 3.22 9.41
N GLY A 281 4.96 4.54 9.64
CA GLY A 281 4.48 5.56 8.70
C GLY A 281 5.45 5.76 7.54
N ILE A 282 4.97 6.32 6.42
CA ILE A 282 5.78 6.48 5.20
C ILE A 282 7.11 7.21 5.45
N VAL A 283 7.14 8.21 6.32
CA VAL A 283 8.36 8.96 6.70
C VAL A 283 9.38 8.02 7.36
N SER A 284 8.94 7.27 8.37
CA SER A 284 9.77 6.30 9.08
C SER A 284 10.25 5.17 8.17
N LEU A 285 9.42 4.73 7.23
CA LEU A 285 9.80 3.71 6.25
C LEU A 285 10.85 4.23 5.24
N CYS A 286 10.73 5.48 4.78
CA CYS A 286 11.76 6.12 3.96
C CYS A 286 13.09 6.25 4.72
N LEU A 287 13.04 6.68 5.99
CA LEU A 287 14.21 6.80 6.84
C LEU A 287 14.86 5.43 7.13
N LEU A 288 14.05 4.41 7.40
CA LEU A 288 14.51 3.03 7.58
C LEU A 288 15.23 2.53 6.32
N PHE A 289 14.64 2.78 5.14
CA PHE A 289 15.25 2.43 3.86
C PHE A 289 16.63 3.09 3.70
N GLU A 290 16.73 4.40 3.90
CA GLU A 290 18.01 5.11 3.71
C GLU A 290 19.09 4.65 4.71
N LYS A 291 18.76 4.51 6.00
CA LYS A 291 19.72 4.06 7.01
C LYS A 291 20.27 2.67 6.72
N LEU A 292 19.40 1.75 6.33
CA LEU A 292 19.82 0.40 5.97
C LEU A 292 20.66 0.40 4.67
N LEU A 293 20.32 1.21 3.67
CA LEU A 293 21.09 1.33 2.43
C LEU A 293 22.50 1.87 2.72
N GLN A 294 22.60 2.95 3.51
CA GLN A 294 23.86 3.54 3.95
C GLN A 294 24.74 2.52 4.70
N THR A 295 24.14 1.77 5.62
CA THR A 295 24.88 0.88 6.52
C THR A 295 25.30 -0.43 5.85
N HIS A 296 24.42 -1.02 5.04
CA HIS A 296 24.60 -2.38 4.54
C HIS A 296 24.93 -2.47 3.05
N GLU A 297 24.70 -1.40 2.27
CA GLU A 297 25.07 -1.32 0.87
C GLU A 297 25.86 -0.02 0.55
N PRO A 298 26.98 0.23 1.25
CA PRO A 298 27.72 1.48 1.13
C PRO A 298 28.25 1.75 -0.28
N LEU A 299 28.52 0.70 -1.07
CA LEU A 299 28.93 0.86 -2.48
C LEU A 299 27.79 1.42 -3.34
N LEU A 300 26.56 0.93 -3.17
CA LEU A 300 25.40 1.49 -3.86
C LEU A 300 25.15 2.92 -3.39
N TRP A 301 25.25 3.16 -2.08
CA TRP A 301 25.11 4.50 -1.52
C TRP A 301 26.09 5.50 -2.14
N SER A 302 27.38 5.16 -2.20
CA SER A 302 28.41 6.00 -2.81
C SER A 302 28.14 6.24 -4.30
N HIS A 303 27.75 5.20 -5.05
CA HIS A 303 27.40 5.32 -6.46
C HIS A 303 26.24 6.30 -6.69
N PHE A 304 25.16 6.18 -5.91
CA PHE A 304 24.05 7.12 -5.97
C PHE A 304 24.48 8.56 -5.64
N ARG A 305 25.35 8.76 -4.65
CA ARG A 305 25.89 10.08 -4.29
C ARG A 305 26.77 10.67 -5.40
N GLU A 306 27.64 9.88 -6.01
CA GLU A 306 28.49 10.33 -7.12
C GLU A 306 27.65 10.82 -8.30
N LEU A 307 26.55 10.13 -8.58
CA LEU A 307 25.59 10.51 -9.63
C LEU A 307 24.62 11.64 -9.22
N GLN A 308 24.65 12.10 -7.96
CA GLN A 308 23.67 13.03 -7.40
C GLN A 308 22.22 12.54 -7.53
N ILE A 309 22.02 11.22 -7.47
CA ILE A 309 20.72 10.58 -7.51
C ILE A 309 20.31 10.22 -6.09
N GLN A 310 19.14 10.68 -5.69
CA GLN A 310 18.59 10.31 -4.39
C GLN A 310 17.98 8.89 -4.44
N PRO A 311 18.48 7.92 -3.65
CA PRO A 311 18.03 6.52 -3.73
C PRO A 311 16.53 6.33 -3.47
N ILE A 312 15.94 7.11 -2.55
CA ILE A 312 14.51 6.97 -2.25
C ILE A 312 13.62 7.28 -3.46
N ARG A 313 14.05 8.16 -4.38
CA ARG A 313 13.27 8.50 -5.60
C ARG A 313 13.04 7.28 -6.48
N VAL A 314 13.99 6.35 -6.47
CA VAL A 314 13.95 5.11 -7.24
C VAL A 314 12.92 4.13 -6.67
N VAL A 315 12.82 4.03 -5.34
CA VAL A 315 12.01 2.99 -4.67
C VAL A 315 10.70 3.50 -4.07
N PHE A 316 10.47 4.82 -4.02
CA PHE A 316 9.34 5.41 -3.28
C PHE A 316 7.98 4.89 -3.76
N LYS A 317 7.82 4.69 -5.08
CA LYS A 317 6.60 4.13 -5.67
C LYS A 317 6.30 2.72 -5.14
N TRP A 318 7.33 1.94 -4.77
CA TRP A 318 7.15 0.63 -4.16
C TRP A 318 6.68 0.77 -2.72
N LEU A 319 7.31 1.64 -1.93
CA LEU A 319 6.94 1.85 -0.52
C LEU A 319 5.52 2.40 -0.38
N MET A 320 5.19 3.45 -1.13
CA MET A 320 3.88 4.09 -1.06
C MET A 320 2.74 3.14 -1.47
N ARG A 321 2.97 2.26 -2.46
CA ARG A 321 1.96 1.29 -2.93
C ARG A 321 2.10 -0.10 -2.30
N ALA A 322 2.94 -0.27 -1.27
CA ALA A 322 3.26 -1.57 -0.68
C ALA A 322 3.58 -2.66 -1.73
N PHE A 323 4.33 -2.28 -2.79
CA PHE A 323 4.68 -3.07 -3.97
C PHE A 323 3.53 -3.47 -4.92
N SER A 324 2.30 -3.02 -4.68
CA SER A 324 1.19 -3.27 -5.59
C SER A 324 1.39 -2.55 -6.94
N GLY A 325 1.10 -3.28 -8.02
CA GLY A 325 1.39 -2.86 -9.40
C GLY A 325 2.87 -2.88 -9.78
N HIS A 326 3.72 -3.53 -8.98
CA HIS A 326 5.16 -3.68 -9.27
C HIS A 326 5.61 -5.13 -9.15
N LEU A 327 5.12 -5.87 -8.15
CA LEU A 327 5.33 -7.31 -8.02
C LEU A 327 4.21 -8.11 -8.72
N PRO A 328 4.52 -9.30 -9.25
CA PRO A 328 3.50 -10.29 -9.59
C PRO A 328 2.56 -10.59 -8.41
N PRO A 329 1.27 -10.91 -8.63
CA PRO A 329 0.28 -10.94 -7.56
C PRO A 329 0.56 -12.06 -6.56
N ASP A 330 1.07 -13.20 -7.02
CA ASP A 330 1.49 -14.32 -6.16
C ASP A 330 2.60 -13.91 -5.18
N GLN A 331 3.57 -13.10 -5.65
CA GLN A 331 4.66 -12.59 -4.84
C GLN A 331 4.21 -11.46 -3.90
N LEU A 332 3.35 -10.58 -4.40
CA LEU A 332 2.76 -9.51 -3.61
C LEU A 332 1.93 -10.04 -2.43
N LEU A 333 1.10 -11.06 -2.67
CA LEU A 333 0.30 -11.70 -1.62
C LEU A 333 1.17 -12.37 -0.56
N ILE A 334 2.36 -12.89 -0.91
CA ILE A 334 3.34 -13.38 0.07
C ILE A 334 3.88 -12.22 0.91
N LEU A 335 4.23 -11.09 0.30
CA LEU A 335 4.68 -9.91 1.04
C LEU A 335 3.61 -9.43 2.02
N TRP A 336 2.34 -9.44 1.62
CA TRP A 336 1.22 -9.02 2.47
C TRP A 336 0.85 -10.09 3.53
N ASP A 337 1.08 -11.38 3.28
CA ASP A 337 1.07 -12.42 4.33
C ASP A 337 2.06 -12.03 5.45
N LEU A 338 3.27 -11.56 5.10
CA LEU A 338 4.26 -11.13 6.08
C LEU A 338 3.84 -9.86 6.83
N ILE A 339 3.25 -8.87 6.14
CA ILE A 339 2.73 -7.66 6.80
C ILE A 339 1.69 -8.05 7.86
N LEU A 340 0.74 -8.91 7.50
CA LEU A 340 -0.29 -9.38 8.44
C LEU A 340 0.28 -10.24 9.56
N GLY A 341 1.14 -11.19 9.23
CA GLY A 341 1.70 -12.14 10.18
C GLY A 341 2.58 -11.48 11.23
N TYR A 342 3.37 -10.49 10.84
CA TYR A 342 4.25 -9.74 11.74
C TYR A 342 3.65 -8.43 12.25
N ASP A 343 2.47 -8.04 11.74
CA ASP A 343 1.83 -6.75 12.01
C ASP A 343 2.78 -5.55 11.80
N SER A 344 3.57 -5.62 10.71
CA SER A 344 4.60 -4.62 10.44
C SER A 344 4.73 -4.30 8.95
N LEU A 345 4.78 -3.00 8.64
CA LEU A 345 5.12 -2.48 7.31
C LEU A 345 6.64 -2.34 7.08
N GLU A 346 7.47 -2.58 8.10
CA GLU A 346 8.93 -2.40 7.99
C GLU A 346 9.58 -3.37 6.99
N VAL A 347 8.90 -4.48 6.69
CA VAL A 347 9.29 -5.42 5.62
C VAL A 347 9.36 -4.73 4.25
N LEU A 348 8.60 -3.66 4.02
CA LEU A 348 8.60 -2.91 2.76
C LEU A 348 9.97 -2.26 2.50
N SER A 349 10.49 -1.52 3.49
CA SER A 349 11.80 -0.85 3.40
C SER A 349 12.94 -1.86 3.31
N LEU A 350 12.88 -2.92 4.13
CA LEU A 350 13.84 -4.02 4.07
C LEU A 350 13.86 -4.64 2.66
N PHE A 351 12.69 -4.97 2.12
CA PHE A 351 12.59 -5.64 0.83
C PHE A 351 13.06 -4.77 -0.34
N ALA A 352 12.80 -3.46 -0.31
CA ALA A 352 13.31 -2.52 -1.30
C ALA A 352 14.85 -2.56 -1.41
N ILE A 353 15.55 -2.63 -0.28
CA ILE A 353 17.03 -2.70 -0.25
C ILE A 353 17.52 -4.05 -0.74
N ILE A 354 16.80 -5.12 -0.38
CA ILE A 354 17.14 -6.47 -0.86
C ILE A 354 17.08 -6.52 -2.39
N ILE A 355 16.10 -5.87 -3.02
CA ILE A 355 16.02 -5.77 -4.49
C ILE A 355 17.20 -4.98 -5.05
N LEU A 356 17.55 -3.83 -4.44
CA LEU A 356 18.72 -3.06 -4.88
C LEU A 356 20.02 -3.85 -4.75
N SER A 357 20.22 -4.55 -3.62
CA SER A 357 21.34 -5.45 -3.38
C SER A 357 21.38 -6.59 -4.40
N PHE A 358 20.22 -7.18 -4.72
CA PHE A 358 20.11 -8.24 -5.71
C PHE A 358 20.47 -7.78 -7.13
N ARG A 359 20.21 -6.51 -7.46
CA ARG A 359 20.52 -5.89 -8.76
C ARG A 359 21.83 -5.07 -8.74
N LYS A 360 22.62 -5.18 -7.68
CA LYS A 360 23.76 -4.29 -7.39
C LYS A 360 24.74 -4.17 -8.53
N ASP A 361 25.20 -5.30 -9.08
CA ASP A 361 26.22 -5.28 -10.13
C ASP A 361 25.74 -4.55 -11.39
N SER A 362 24.46 -4.69 -11.75
CA SER A 362 23.87 -3.96 -12.87
C SER A 362 23.73 -2.47 -12.58
N ILE A 363 23.30 -2.10 -11.36
CA ILE A 363 23.13 -0.70 -10.95
C ILE A 363 24.47 0.04 -10.97
N LEU A 364 25.55 -0.60 -10.49
CA LEU A 364 26.90 -0.01 -10.45
C LEU A 364 27.49 0.24 -11.85
N GLN A 365 26.94 -0.37 -12.90
CA GLN A 365 27.41 -0.21 -14.28
C GLN A 365 26.75 0.95 -15.02
N VAL A 366 25.71 1.57 -14.47
CA VAL A 366 24.96 2.65 -15.12
C VAL A 366 25.13 3.98 -14.39
N THR A 367 25.01 5.09 -15.12
CA THR A 367 25.37 6.43 -14.63
C THR A 367 24.22 7.45 -14.72
N SER A 368 22.98 7.02 -14.91
CA SER A 368 21.81 7.90 -14.98
C SER A 368 20.60 7.32 -14.25
N LEU A 369 19.70 8.20 -13.81
CA LEU A 369 18.46 7.80 -13.13
C LEU A 369 17.61 6.89 -14.04
N ASP A 370 17.43 7.27 -15.30
CA ASP A 370 16.61 6.52 -16.26
C ASP A 370 17.12 5.07 -16.45
N ASN A 371 18.45 4.88 -16.51
CA ASN A 371 19.04 3.55 -16.64
C ASN A 371 18.89 2.72 -15.35
N ILE A 372 18.98 3.34 -14.18
CA ILE A 372 18.71 2.68 -12.90
C ILE A 372 17.23 2.27 -12.81
N GLU A 373 16.32 3.17 -13.17
CA GLU A 373 14.88 2.87 -13.21
C GLU A 373 14.59 1.74 -14.22
N ALA A 374 15.24 1.71 -15.38
CA ALA A 374 15.09 0.64 -16.35
C ALA A 374 15.54 -0.73 -15.83
N ILE A 375 16.65 -0.81 -15.09
CA ILE A 375 17.11 -2.05 -14.44
C ILE A 375 16.09 -2.55 -13.42
N LEU A 376 15.38 -1.64 -12.77
CA LEU A 376 14.45 -1.91 -11.67
C LEU A 376 12.98 -1.94 -12.09
N ALA A 377 12.68 -1.69 -13.37
CA ALA A 377 11.32 -1.62 -13.88
C ALA A 377 10.63 -2.99 -13.84
N ASP A 378 11.38 -4.07 -14.11
CA ASP A 378 10.85 -5.42 -14.13
C ASP A 378 11.23 -6.22 -12.88
N LEU A 379 10.22 -6.46 -12.04
CA LEU A 379 10.32 -7.29 -10.84
C LEU A 379 9.68 -8.68 -11.02
N SER A 380 9.33 -9.10 -12.24
CA SER A 380 8.68 -10.40 -12.52
C SER A 380 9.48 -11.61 -12.03
N SER A 381 10.81 -11.51 -12.07
CA SER A 381 11.75 -12.54 -11.61
C SER A 381 11.97 -12.57 -10.09
N ILE A 382 11.52 -11.55 -9.37
CA ILE A 382 11.75 -11.40 -7.94
C ILE A 382 10.90 -12.41 -7.16
N LYS A 383 11.55 -13.20 -6.31
CA LYS A 383 10.89 -14.11 -5.37
C LYS A 383 11.00 -13.58 -3.95
N VAL A 384 9.88 -13.11 -3.41
CA VAL A 384 9.84 -12.34 -2.14
C VAL A 384 10.43 -13.13 -0.98
N LEU A 385 9.84 -14.29 -0.68
CA LEU A 385 10.23 -15.06 0.50
C LEU A 385 11.69 -15.56 0.44
N PRO A 386 12.16 -16.18 -0.66
CA PRO A 386 13.56 -16.60 -0.77
C PRO A 386 14.57 -15.46 -0.61
N LEU A 387 14.29 -14.29 -1.19
CA LEU A 387 15.20 -13.14 -1.10
C LEU A 387 15.25 -12.55 0.32
N ILE A 388 14.10 -12.42 0.99
CA ILE A 388 14.05 -11.98 2.40
C ILE A 388 14.82 -12.95 3.29
N GLN A 389 14.58 -14.26 3.13
CA GLN A 389 15.28 -15.30 3.88
C GLN A 389 16.80 -15.26 3.62
N LEU A 390 17.22 -15.13 2.37
CA LEU A 390 18.65 -15.07 2.04
C LEU A 390 19.32 -13.84 2.64
N ALA A 391 18.70 -12.67 2.52
CA ALA A 391 19.28 -11.41 2.97
C ALA A 391 19.40 -11.34 4.49
N LEU A 392 18.37 -11.79 5.22
CA LEU A 392 18.40 -11.76 6.68
C LEU A 392 19.29 -12.89 7.26
N CYS A 393 19.61 -13.95 6.50
CA CYS A 393 20.50 -15.05 6.92
C CYS A 393 21.99 -14.71 6.83
N ARG A 394 22.38 -13.78 5.95
CA ARG A 394 23.79 -13.39 5.78
C ARG A 394 24.21 -12.59 6.99
N ASP A 395 25.32 -12.96 7.64
CA ASP A 395 25.87 -12.25 8.80
C ASP A 395 26.35 -10.85 8.43
#